data_AF-A0A022L023-F1
#
_entry.id   AF-A0A022L023-F1
#
_cell.length_a   1.000
_cell.length_b   1.000
_cell.length_c   1.000
_cell.angle_alpha   90.00
_cell.angle_beta   90.00
_cell.angle_gamma   90.00
#
_symmetry.space_group_name_H-M   'P 1'
#
loop_
_entity.id
_entity.type
_entity.pdbx_description
1 polymer ?
#
loop_
_entity_poly.entity_id
_entity_poly.type
_entity_poly.pdbx_seq_one_letter_code
_entity_poly.pdbx_strand_id
1 'polypeptide(L)'
;MAGLLGTLLAACGVNRGPDDATVTAALQQAVEGSEHYVVGSIRYLSSFSRGTAIDGALTLRAADHDELLTAYDDVLQRLSAAYRELSPKDPAQVAVIARAEADRGLSAAAEDVVPPASAGHPDTDDLAAHYGT
;
A
#
# COMPACT_ATOMS: atom_id res chain seq x y z
N MET A 1 -49.30 -10.64 -11.72
CA MET A 1 -48.11 -10.11 -11.04
C MET A 1 -47.47 -9.11 -11.98
N ALA A 2 -47.47 -7.84 -11.61
CA ALA A 2 -46.95 -6.75 -12.42
C ALA A 2 -45.41 -6.83 -12.44
N GLY A 3 -44.85 -6.73 -13.65
CA GLY A 3 -43.43 -6.56 -13.86
C GLY A 3 -42.97 -5.18 -13.42
N LEU A 4 -41.84 -5.14 -12.72
CA LEU A 4 -41.10 -3.92 -12.47
C LEU A 4 -39.86 -3.94 -13.36
N LEU A 5 -39.99 -3.16 -14.44
CA LEU A 5 -38.91 -2.66 -15.26
C LEU A 5 -37.89 -1.96 -14.36
N GLY A 6 -36.84 -2.70 -13.99
CA GLY A 6 -35.63 -2.12 -13.40
C GLY A 6 -34.89 -1.37 -14.49
N THR A 7 -35.12 -0.06 -14.54
CA THR A 7 -34.40 0.91 -15.37
C THR A 7 -32.89 0.77 -15.15
N LEU A 8 -32.22 0.10 -16.08
CA LEU A 8 -30.77 0.13 -16.24
C LEU A 8 -30.40 1.55 -16.68
N LEU A 9 -30.05 2.37 -15.71
CA LEU A 9 -29.35 3.64 -15.93
C LEU A 9 -28.08 3.33 -16.71
N ALA A 10 -28.06 3.78 -17.96
CA ALA A 10 -26.86 3.91 -18.76
C ALA A 10 -25.87 4.83 -18.03
N ALA A 11 -24.95 4.24 -17.27
CA ALA A 11 -23.74 4.92 -16.83
C ALA A 11 -22.83 5.04 -18.06
N CYS A 12 -22.95 6.15 -18.78
CA CYS A 12 -21.95 6.59 -19.75
C CYS A 12 -20.57 6.52 -19.09
N GLY A 13 -19.69 5.74 -19.71
CA GLY A 13 -18.39 5.39 -19.18
C GLY A 13 -17.51 6.60 -18.91
N VAL A 14 -17.23 6.83 -17.65
CA VAL A 14 -15.96 7.42 -17.22
C VAL A 14 -15.35 6.38 -16.30
N ASN A 15 -14.51 5.51 -16.85
CA ASN A 15 -13.72 4.55 -16.08
C ASN A 15 -12.60 5.31 -15.34
N ARG A 16 -13.03 6.16 -14.39
CA ARG A 16 -12.18 6.87 -13.44
C ARG A 16 -11.87 5.81 -12.38
N GLY A 17 -10.59 5.45 -12.23
CA GLY A 17 -10.16 4.48 -11.22
C GLY A 17 -10.57 4.92 -9.81
N PRO A 18 -10.30 4.10 -8.79
CA PRO A 18 -10.62 4.46 -7.41
C PRO A 18 -10.00 5.81 -7.05
N ASP A 19 -10.74 6.63 -6.29
CA ASP A 19 -10.20 7.88 -5.75
C ASP A 19 -9.17 7.62 -4.64
N ASP A 20 -8.34 8.62 -4.35
CA ASP A 20 -7.24 8.50 -3.39
C ASP A 20 -7.67 8.05 -1.99
N ALA A 21 -8.88 8.43 -1.56
CA ALA A 21 -9.40 8.04 -0.26
C ALA A 21 -9.76 6.55 -0.23
N THR A 22 -10.34 6.05 -1.32
CA THR A 22 -10.63 4.63 -1.52
C THR A 22 -9.35 3.80 -1.54
N VAL A 23 -8.33 4.25 -2.28
CA VAL A 23 -7.02 3.57 -2.31
C VAL A 23 -6.37 3.59 -0.92
N THR A 24 -6.35 4.76 -0.25
CA THR A 24 -5.82 4.88 1.11
C THR A 24 -6.50 3.93 2.10
N ALA A 25 -7.83 3.85 2.08
CA ALA A 25 -8.58 2.98 2.98
C ALA A 25 -8.27 1.50 2.75
N ALA A 26 -8.19 1.07 1.49
CA ALA A 26 -7.85 -0.31 1.15
C ALA A 26 -6.42 -0.68 1.57
N LEU A 27 -5.44 0.21 1.32
CA LEU A 27 -4.05 0.00 1.75
C LEU A 27 -3.93 -0.03 3.29
N GLN A 28 -4.61 0.90 3.98
CA GLN A 28 -4.64 0.92 5.44
C GLN A 28 -5.23 -0.38 6.00
N GLN A 29 -6.34 -0.86 5.45
CA GLN A 29 -6.97 -2.11 5.87
C GLN A 29 -6.05 -3.33 5.63
N ALA A 30 -5.30 -3.35 4.53
CA ALA A 30 -4.36 -4.43 4.24
C ALA A 30 -3.24 -4.52 5.29
N VAL A 31 -2.69 -3.37 5.69
CA VAL A 31 -1.64 -3.29 6.73
C VAL A 31 -2.19 -3.62 8.10
N GLU A 32 -3.37 -3.12 8.45
CA GLU A 32 -4.04 -3.45 9.72
C GLU A 32 -4.36 -4.95 9.84
N GLY A 33 -4.45 -5.67 8.71
CA GLY A 33 -4.61 -7.11 8.68
C GLY A 33 -3.33 -7.92 9.00
N SER A 34 -2.16 -7.28 9.10
CA SER A 34 -0.91 -7.93 9.53
C SER A 34 -0.92 -8.22 11.02
N GLU A 35 -0.45 -9.41 11.42
CA GLU A 35 -0.29 -9.75 12.84
C GLU A 35 0.81 -8.94 13.54
N HIS A 36 1.71 -8.35 12.75
CA HIS A 36 2.78 -7.49 13.25
C HIS A 36 2.34 -6.04 13.44
N TYR A 37 1.22 -5.60 12.88
CA TYR A 37 0.78 -4.22 12.98
C TYR A 37 0.39 -3.85 14.42
N VAL A 38 0.90 -2.70 14.89
CA VAL A 38 0.53 -2.10 16.18
C VAL A 38 -0.31 -0.83 15.96
N VAL A 39 0.28 0.14 15.27
CA VAL A 39 -0.35 1.45 15.00
C VAL A 39 0.38 2.16 13.87
N GLY A 40 -0.31 3.03 13.15
CA GLY A 40 0.30 3.89 12.15
C GLY A 40 -0.73 4.36 11.15
N SER A 41 -0.26 5.04 10.12
CA SER A 41 -1.13 5.41 9.00
C SER A 41 -0.37 5.42 7.69
N ILE A 42 -1.04 4.99 6.65
CA ILE A 42 -0.62 5.11 5.25
C ILE A 42 -1.57 6.05 4.53
N ARG A 43 -1.06 6.73 3.51
CA ARG A 43 -1.83 7.55 2.59
C ARG A 43 -1.37 7.32 1.16
N TYR A 44 -2.34 7.19 0.27
CA TYR A 44 -2.10 7.28 -1.16
C TYR A 44 -2.26 8.74 -1.59
N LEU A 45 -1.28 9.22 -2.36
CA LEU A 45 -1.24 10.56 -2.91
C LEU A 45 -1.13 10.45 -4.42
N SER A 46 -2.09 10.99 -5.16
CA SER A 46 -1.97 11.16 -6.61
C SER A 46 -1.84 12.63 -6.99
N SER A 47 -0.90 12.93 -7.88
CA SER A 47 -0.71 14.27 -8.41
C SER A 47 -0.31 14.23 -9.88
N PHE A 48 -1.00 15.00 -10.72
CA PHE A 48 -0.69 15.11 -12.14
C PHE A 48 0.75 15.55 -12.44
N SER A 49 1.42 16.25 -11.52
CA SER A 49 2.78 16.76 -11.73
C SER A 49 3.87 16.03 -10.93
N ARG A 50 3.49 15.21 -9.94
CA ARG A 50 4.44 14.52 -9.05
C ARG A 50 4.33 13.00 -9.08
N GLY A 51 3.41 12.45 -9.87
CA GLY A 51 3.14 11.02 -9.91
C GLY A 51 2.28 10.57 -8.72
N THR A 52 2.36 9.29 -8.41
CA THR A 52 1.62 8.63 -7.34
C THR A 52 2.60 8.13 -6.28
N ALA A 53 2.19 8.23 -5.02
CA ALA A 53 3.00 7.80 -3.88
C ALA A 53 2.13 7.17 -2.79
N ILE A 54 2.71 6.22 -2.07
CA ILE A 54 2.20 5.60 -0.86
C ILE A 54 3.13 6.04 0.27
N ASP A 55 2.69 7.01 1.05
CA ASP A 55 3.46 7.59 2.15
C ASP A 55 2.92 7.09 3.48
N GLY A 56 3.79 6.82 4.45
CA GLY A 56 3.31 6.40 5.76
C GLY A 56 4.37 6.17 6.82
N ALA A 57 3.90 6.02 8.05
CA ALA A 57 4.72 5.57 9.16
C ALA A 57 3.94 4.55 9.98
N LEU A 58 4.58 3.41 10.24
CA LEU A 58 4.01 2.27 10.95
C LEU A 58 4.86 1.92 12.16
N THR A 59 4.21 1.46 13.22
CA THR A 59 4.83 0.75 14.33
C THR A 59 4.47 -0.71 14.23
N LEU A 60 5.48 -1.58 14.23
CA LEU A 60 5.35 -3.03 14.11
C LEU A 60 5.86 -3.72 15.37
N ARG A 61 5.27 -4.88 15.69
CA ARG A 61 5.75 -5.78 16.73
C ARG A 61 7.04 -6.44 16.26
N ALA A 62 8.15 -5.98 16.81
CA ALA A 62 9.50 -6.50 16.58
C ALA A 62 10.38 -6.17 17.79
N ALA A 63 11.20 -7.12 18.22
CA ALA A 63 12.14 -6.95 19.34
C ALA A 63 13.52 -6.45 18.87
N ASP A 64 13.90 -6.75 17.63
CA ASP A 64 15.17 -6.38 17.03
C ASP A 64 15.05 -6.07 15.52
N HIS A 65 16.19 -5.77 14.89
CA HIS A 65 16.25 -5.36 13.50
C HIS A 65 15.80 -6.45 12.53
N ASP A 66 16.16 -7.70 12.78
CA ASP A 66 15.84 -8.80 11.86
C ASP A 66 14.34 -9.15 11.97
N GLU A 67 13.79 -9.10 13.18
CA GLU A 67 12.34 -9.19 13.37
C GLU A 67 11.59 -8.01 12.73
N LEU A 68 12.15 -6.80 12.78
CA LEU A 68 11.54 -5.63 12.14
C LEU A 68 11.49 -5.78 10.62
N LEU A 69 12.58 -6.23 10.00
CA LEU A 69 12.62 -6.46 8.55
C LEU A 69 11.65 -7.56 8.13
N THR A 70 11.57 -8.65 8.90
CA THR A 70 10.61 -9.74 8.63
C THR A 70 9.16 -9.27 8.76
N ALA A 71 8.84 -8.53 9.83
CA ALA A 71 7.52 -7.96 10.03
C ALA A 71 7.16 -6.96 8.92
N TYR A 72 8.15 -6.19 8.47
CA TYR A 72 7.94 -5.19 7.45
C TYR A 72 7.78 -5.80 6.05
N ASP A 73 8.46 -6.91 5.76
CA ASP A 73 8.27 -7.69 4.54
C ASP A 73 6.82 -8.20 4.39
N ASP A 74 6.21 -8.77 5.44
CA ASP A 74 4.78 -9.16 5.42
C ASP A 74 3.87 -7.97 5.11
N VAL A 75 4.15 -6.80 5.69
CA VAL A 75 3.39 -5.57 5.45
C VAL A 75 3.53 -5.08 4.00
N LEU A 76 4.75 -5.08 3.43
CA LEU A 76 4.99 -4.69 2.05
C LEU A 76 4.35 -5.66 1.05
N GLN A 77 4.39 -6.97 1.34
CA GLN A 77 3.69 -7.97 0.53
C GLN A 77 2.17 -7.74 0.51
N ARG A 78 1.57 -7.45 1.68
CA ARG A 78 0.14 -7.13 1.79
C ARG A 78 -0.23 -5.84 1.07
N LEU A 79 0.60 -4.80 1.19
CA LEU A 79 0.44 -3.56 0.45
C LEU A 79 0.48 -3.79 -1.06
N SER A 80 1.44 -4.58 -1.55
CA SER A 80 1.54 -4.94 -2.96
C SER A 80 0.29 -5.65 -3.46
N ALA A 81 -0.16 -6.68 -2.74
CA ALA A 81 -1.35 -7.44 -3.08
C ALA A 81 -2.61 -6.54 -3.13
N ALA A 82 -2.82 -5.72 -2.09
CA ALA A 82 -3.96 -4.81 -2.02
C ALA A 82 -3.93 -3.73 -3.10
N TYR A 83 -2.76 -3.16 -3.38
CA TYR A 83 -2.61 -2.17 -4.44
C TYR A 83 -2.96 -2.78 -5.80
N ARG A 84 -2.48 -3.99 -6.11
CA ARG A 84 -2.79 -4.68 -7.35
C ARG A 84 -4.28 -4.98 -7.52
N GLU A 85 -4.97 -5.39 -6.45
CA GLU A 85 -6.42 -5.69 -6.48
C GLU A 85 -7.26 -4.48 -6.89
N LEU A 86 -6.79 -3.26 -6.57
CA LEU A 86 -7.46 -2.01 -6.96
C LEU A 86 -7.34 -1.70 -8.46
N SER A 87 -6.54 -2.48 -9.21
CA SER A 87 -6.21 -2.26 -10.64
C SER A 87 -5.82 -0.80 -10.96
N PRO A 88 -4.80 -0.25 -10.28
CA PRO A 88 -4.35 1.11 -10.48
C PRO A 88 -3.73 1.28 -11.87
N LYS A 89 -3.73 2.51 -12.37
CA LYS A 89 -3.27 2.82 -13.73
C LYS A 89 -1.77 3.06 -13.84
N ASP A 90 -1.15 3.49 -12.74
CA ASP A 90 0.23 3.94 -12.69
C ASP A 90 0.89 3.40 -11.41
N PRO A 91 2.17 2.99 -11.44
CA PRO A 91 2.89 2.54 -10.25
C PRO A 91 3.08 3.69 -9.26
N ALA A 92 3.01 3.41 -7.96
CA ALA A 92 3.21 4.40 -6.90
C ALA A 92 4.52 4.16 -6.15
N GLN A 93 5.29 5.22 -5.91
CA GLN A 93 6.48 5.13 -5.03
C GLN A 93 6.06 4.79 -3.60
N VAL A 94 6.81 3.91 -2.92
CA VAL A 94 6.50 3.41 -1.58
C VAL A 94 7.43 4.06 -0.57
N ALA A 95 7.05 5.22 -0.04
CA ALA A 95 7.78 5.94 1.00
C ALA A 95 7.15 5.69 2.39
N VAL A 96 7.04 4.41 2.76
CA VAL A 96 6.57 3.99 4.08
C VAL A 96 7.80 3.73 4.97
N ILE A 97 7.71 4.08 6.25
CA ILE A 97 8.73 3.76 7.25
C ILE A 97 8.12 2.88 8.33
N ALA A 98 8.75 1.75 8.63
CA ALA A 98 8.41 0.91 9.78
C ALA A 98 9.32 1.23 10.98
N ARG A 99 8.77 1.18 12.18
CA ARG A 99 9.49 1.32 13.45
C ARG A 99 9.14 0.16 14.37
N ALA A 100 10.11 -0.30 15.16
CA ALA A 100 9.85 -1.33 16.15
C ALA A 100 9.07 -0.75 17.35
N GLU A 101 8.11 -1.53 17.87
CA GLU A 101 7.39 -1.20 19.10
C GLU A 101 8.34 -1.15 20.30
N ALA A 102 9.29 -2.09 20.37
CA ALA A 102 10.24 -2.22 21.48
C ALA A 102 11.29 -1.09 21.51
N ASP A 103 11.65 -0.54 20.34
CA ASP A 103 12.63 0.54 20.20
C ASP A 103 12.25 1.49 19.06
N ARG A 104 11.89 2.73 19.39
CA ARG A 104 11.52 3.75 18.39
C ARG A 104 12.72 4.29 17.59
N GLY A 105 13.95 4.06 18.04
CA GLY A 105 15.17 4.36 17.29
C GLY A 105 15.46 3.33 16.21
N LEU A 106 14.85 2.15 16.30
CA LEU A 106 14.95 1.10 15.31
C LEU A 106 13.87 1.29 14.24
N SER A 107 14.31 1.56 13.01
CA SER A 107 13.44 1.79 11.86
C SER A 107 13.97 1.15 10.59
N ALA A 108 13.07 0.79 9.69
CA ALA A 108 13.37 0.31 8.35
C ALA A 108 12.54 1.10 7.33
N ALA A 109 13.14 1.39 6.19
CA ALA A 109 12.49 1.96 5.00
C ALA A 109 12.23 0.86 3.97
N ALA A 110 11.34 1.11 3.01
CA ALA A 110 10.94 0.08 2.04
C ALA A 110 12.14 -0.47 1.25
N GLU A 111 13.12 0.38 0.94
CA GLU A 111 14.37 0.03 0.27
C GLU A 111 15.29 -0.90 1.09
N ASP A 112 15.09 -1.01 2.41
CA ASP A 112 15.84 -1.95 3.26
C ASP A 112 15.35 -3.41 3.07
N VAL A 113 14.15 -3.60 2.51
CA VAL A 113 13.52 -4.91 2.28
C VAL A 113 13.46 -5.22 0.77
N VAL A 114 12.95 -4.27 -0.02
CA VAL A 114 12.78 -4.40 -1.47
C VAL A 114 13.69 -3.39 -2.17
N PRO A 115 14.78 -3.83 -2.82
CA PRO A 115 15.67 -2.93 -3.54
C PRO A 115 14.93 -2.25 -4.71
N PRO A 116 15.06 -0.92 -4.86
CA PRO A 116 14.42 -0.21 -5.96
C PRO A 116 15.14 -0.48 -7.29
N ALA A 117 14.42 -0.53 -8.41
CA ALA A 117 15.04 -0.63 -9.73
C ALA A 117 15.76 0.65 -10.16
N SER A 118 15.45 1.79 -9.53
CA SER A 118 16.04 3.12 -9.77
C SER A 118 16.43 3.79 -8.45
N ALA A 119 17.15 4.92 -8.52
CA ALA A 119 17.52 5.65 -7.30
C ALA A 119 16.27 6.19 -6.57
N GLY A 120 16.16 5.92 -5.27
CA GLY A 120 15.06 6.40 -4.43
C GLY A 120 14.39 5.27 -3.65
N HIS A 121 13.09 5.43 -3.38
CA HIS A 121 12.26 4.38 -2.79
C HIS A 121 11.80 3.39 -3.88
N PRO A 122 11.54 2.12 -3.53
CA PRO A 122 10.91 1.19 -4.45
C PRO A 122 9.50 1.68 -4.80
N ASP A 123 9.01 1.32 -5.98
CA ASP A 123 7.62 1.53 -6.34
C ASP A 123 6.80 0.23 -6.28
N THR A 124 5.50 0.33 -6.55
CA THR A 124 4.62 -0.84 -6.54
C THR A 124 4.94 -1.87 -7.63
N ASP A 125 5.64 -1.50 -8.70
CA ASP A 125 6.12 -2.45 -9.71
C ASP A 125 7.36 -3.21 -9.20
N ASP A 126 8.25 -2.53 -8.47
CA ASP A 126 9.37 -3.19 -7.77
C ASP A 126 8.85 -4.22 -6.74
N LEU A 127 7.85 -3.83 -5.95
CA LEU A 127 7.18 -4.74 -5.00
C LEU A 127 6.52 -5.92 -5.74
N ALA A 128 5.80 -5.66 -6.83
CA ALA A 128 5.16 -6.69 -7.64
C ALA A 128 6.18 -7.69 -8.21
N ALA A 129 7.30 -7.19 -8.73
CA ALA A 129 8.39 -8.03 -9.23
C ALA A 129 9.03 -8.86 -8.11
N HIS A 130 9.18 -8.29 -6.91
CA HIS A 130 9.76 -8.97 -5.75
C HIS A 130 8.85 -10.09 -5.22
N TYR A 131 7.55 -9.82 -5.07
CA TYR A 131 6.60 -10.77 -4.46
C TYR A 131 5.88 -11.67 -5.47
N GLY A 132 6.01 -11.42 -6.78
CA GLY A 132 5.30 -12.17 -7.82
C GLY A 132 3.80 -11.88 -7.85
N THR A 133 3.42 -10.64 -7.49
CA THR A 133 2.04 -10.15 -7.47
C THR A 133 1.74 -9.38 -8.75
#